data_AF-A0A1E3PUX1-F1
#
_entry.id   AF-A0A1E3PUX1-F1
#
_cell.length_a   1.000
_cell.length_b   1.000
_cell.length_c   1.000
_cell.angle_alpha   90.00
_cell.angle_beta   90.00
_cell.angle_gamma   90.00
#
_symmetry.space_group_name_H-M   'P 1'
#
loop_
_entity.id
_entity.type
_entity.pdbx_description
1 polymer ?
#
loop_
_entity_poly.entity_id
_entity_poly.type
_entity_poly.pdbx_seq_one_letter_code
_entity_poly.pdbx_strand_id
1 'polypeptide(L)'
;LSYMAGVTEQSTFSFVAIPQTMATATLELCFQNPALFDRNIKISKGSACQVMIESTQDFQRVCEVFRQYARKIHRKNKPSDPHFLDINIACDKIERFIDRNFSEE
;
A
#
# COMPACT_ATOMS: atom_id res chain seq x y z
N LEU A 1 0.38 3.27 -8.97
CA LEU A 1 1.77 3.77 -9.00
C LEU A 1 2.08 4.55 -10.28
N SER A 2 1.93 3.97 -11.48
CA SER A 2 2.24 4.66 -12.75
C SER A 2 1.53 6.02 -12.93
N TYR A 3 0.28 6.15 -12.48
CA TYR A 3 -0.42 7.44 -12.50
C TYR A 3 0.33 8.52 -11.70
N MET A 4 0.72 8.22 -10.46
CA MET A 4 1.40 9.17 -9.58
C MET A 4 2.81 9.50 -10.06
N ALA A 5 3.47 8.57 -10.78
CA ALA A 5 4.78 8.82 -11.40
C ALA A 5 4.73 9.92 -12.47
N GLY A 6 3.56 10.15 -13.08
CA GLY A 6 3.37 11.21 -14.08
C GLY A 6 2.96 12.57 -13.51
N VAL A 7 2.75 12.67 -12.18
CA VAL A 7 2.33 13.92 -11.54
C VAL A 7 3.56 14.73 -11.15
N THR A 8 3.72 15.90 -11.76
CA THR A 8 4.93 16.74 -11.58
C THR A 8 4.77 17.81 -10.50
N GLU A 9 3.55 18.23 -10.20
CA GLU A 9 3.30 19.29 -9.23
C GLU A 9 3.12 18.70 -7.82
N GLN A 10 3.91 19.17 -6.85
CA GLN A 10 4.04 18.55 -5.53
C GLN A 10 2.74 18.53 -4.73
N SER A 11 1.94 19.60 -4.80
CA SER A 11 0.68 19.67 -4.05
C SER A 11 -0.37 18.71 -4.62
N THR A 12 -0.41 18.58 -5.95
CA THR A 12 -1.24 17.62 -6.69
C THR A 12 -0.77 16.20 -6.41
N PHE A 13 0.54 15.96 -6.41
CA PHE A 13 1.12 14.67 -6.05
C PHE A 13 0.71 14.26 -4.63
N SER A 14 0.90 15.15 -3.65
CA SER A 14 0.53 14.90 -2.26
C SER A 14 -0.97 14.64 -2.12
N PHE A 15 -1.80 15.43 -2.82
CA PHE A 15 -3.26 15.27 -2.81
C PHE A 15 -3.71 13.90 -3.32
N VAL A 16 -3.06 13.36 -4.36
CA VAL A 16 -3.39 12.03 -4.88
C VAL A 16 -2.69 10.91 -4.12
N ALA A 17 -1.50 11.13 -3.58
CA ALA A 17 -0.71 10.10 -2.91
C ALA A 17 -1.30 9.72 -1.55
N ILE A 18 -1.68 10.70 -0.72
CA ILE A 18 -2.18 10.45 0.64
C ILE A 18 -3.40 9.51 0.64
N PRO A 19 -4.47 9.73 -0.16
CA PRO A 19 -5.61 8.82 -0.17
C PRO A 19 -5.25 7.40 -0.64
N GLN A 20 -4.29 7.27 -1.56
CA GLN A 20 -3.92 5.99 -2.16
C GLN A 20 -3.09 5.12 -1.21
N THR A 21 -2.15 5.71 -0.48
CA THR A 21 -1.39 5.02 0.56
C THR A 21 -2.28 4.68 1.76
N MET A 22 -3.21 5.56 2.13
CA MET A 22 -4.24 5.30 3.15
C MET A 22 -5.16 4.14 2.77
N ALA A 23 -5.58 4.08 1.49
CA ALA A 23 -6.37 2.98 0.97
C ALA A 23 -5.61 1.65 1.08
N THR A 24 -4.32 1.63 0.74
CA THR A 24 -3.48 0.44 0.84
C THR A 24 -3.31 -0.03 2.29
N ALA A 25 -3.10 0.91 3.22
CA ALA A 25 -3.06 0.61 4.65
C ALA A 25 -4.39 0.03 5.16
N THR A 26 -5.50 0.54 4.64
CA THR A 26 -6.85 0.06 4.99
C THR A 26 -7.11 -1.32 4.41
N LEU A 27 -6.68 -1.59 3.16
CA LEU A 27 -6.76 -2.92 2.54
C LEU A 27 -6.01 -3.97 3.38
N GLU A 28 -4.82 -3.65 3.87
CA GLU A 28 -4.06 -4.54 4.76
C GLU A 28 -4.78 -4.83 6.08
N LEU A 29 -5.48 -3.83 6.64
CA LEU A 29 -6.28 -3.99 7.85
C LEU A 29 -7.53 -4.85 7.60
N CYS A 30 -8.17 -4.72 6.43
CA CYS A 30 -9.33 -5.52 6.04
C CYS A 30 -8.95 -6.97 5.72
N PHE A 31 -7.76 -7.18 5.16
CA PHE A 31 -7.34 -8.49 4.67
C PHE A 31 -7.29 -9.54 5.79
N GLN A 32 -8.07 -10.62 5.60
CA GLN A 32 -8.25 -11.70 6.56
C GLN A 32 -8.59 -11.24 7.99
N ASN A 33 -9.43 -10.21 8.12
CA ASN A 33 -9.86 -9.67 9.40
C ASN A 33 -11.39 -9.84 9.61
N PRO A 34 -11.83 -10.86 10.37
CA PRO A 34 -13.25 -11.10 10.63
C PRO A 34 -13.97 -9.93 11.30
N ALA A 35 -13.25 -9.10 12.08
CA ALA A 35 -13.85 -7.96 12.75
C ALA A 35 -14.42 -6.91 11.78
N LEU A 36 -14.06 -6.96 10.49
CA LEU A 36 -14.70 -6.17 9.43
C LEU A 36 -16.22 -6.41 9.35
N PHE A 37 -16.68 -7.62 9.65
CA PHE A 37 -18.10 -7.97 9.58
C PHE A 37 -18.90 -7.55 10.82
N ASP A 38 -18.21 -7.36 11.95
CA ASP A 38 -18.85 -7.02 13.22
C ASP A 38 -18.84 -5.51 13.52
N ARG A 39 -17.86 -4.78 12.98
CA ARG A 39 -17.68 -3.35 13.27
C ARG A 39 -16.93 -2.60 12.17
N ASN A 40 -17.06 -1.28 12.22
CA ASN A 40 -16.23 -0.39 11.43
C ASN A 40 -14.76 -0.48 11.86
N ILE A 41 -13.91 -0.99 10.96
CA ILE A 41 -12.46 -1.00 11.14
C ILE A 41 -11.83 0.24 10.51
N LYS A 42 -10.81 0.77 11.17
CA LYS A 42 -10.06 1.94 10.73
C LYS A 42 -8.60 1.79 11.17
N ILE A 43 -7.68 2.28 10.36
CA ILE A 43 -6.28 2.36 10.77
C ILE A 43 -6.16 3.27 12.00
N SER A 44 -5.16 3.02 12.84
CA SER A 44 -4.95 3.82 14.04
C SER A 44 -4.57 5.26 13.67
N LYS A 45 -4.82 6.23 14.56
CA LYS A 45 -4.42 7.63 14.34
C LYS A 45 -2.91 7.76 14.09
N GLY A 46 -2.10 6.98 14.80
CA GLY A 46 -0.65 6.96 14.62
C GLY A 46 -0.25 6.44 13.24
N SER A 47 -0.88 5.35 12.80
CA SER A 47 -0.67 4.79 11.45
C SER A 47 -1.09 5.79 10.36
N ALA A 48 -2.24 6.46 10.53
CA ALA A 48 -2.69 7.48 9.60
C ALA A 48 -1.69 8.65 9.51
N CYS A 49 -1.22 9.15 10.66
CA CYS A 49 -0.22 10.23 10.70
C CYS A 49 1.08 9.81 9.98
N GLN A 50 1.59 8.60 10.27
CA GLN A 50 2.79 8.07 9.62
C GLN A 50 2.62 7.99 8.10
N VAL A 51 1.51 7.40 7.64
CA VAL A 51 1.21 7.28 6.21
C VAL A 51 1.11 8.66 5.56
N MET A 52 0.46 9.63 6.19
CA MET A 52 0.39 11.01 5.69
C MET A 52 1.78 11.62 5.52
N ILE A 53 2.64 11.56 6.54
CA ILE A 53 3.99 12.12 6.51
C ILE A 53 4.83 11.48 5.39
N GLU A 54 4.75 10.16 5.24
CA GLU A 54 5.50 9.43 4.21
C GLU A 54 4.99 9.72 2.80
N SER A 55 3.71 10.06 2.65
CA SER A 55 3.08 10.24 1.34
C SER A 55 3.25 11.64 0.74
N THR A 56 3.81 12.58 1.49
CA THR A 56 4.04 13.97 1.04
C THR A 56 5.49 14.27 0.68
N GLN A 57 6.37 13.27 0.75
CA GLN A 57 7.80 13.43 0.44
C GLN A 57 8.02 13.35 -1.07
N ASP A 58 8.33 12.16 -1.56
CA ASP A 58 8.59 11.89 -2.97
C ASP A 58 7.91 10.58 -3.40
N PHE A 59 7.99 10.29 -4.71
CA PHE A 59 7.40 9.09 -5.28
C PHE A 59 8.05 7.79 -4.78
N GLN A 60 9.34 7.82 -4.44
CA GLN A 60 10.03 6.65 -3.90
C GLN A 60 9.48 6.29 -2.52
N ARG A 61 9.28 7.28 -1.64
CA ARG A 61 8.69 7.05 -0.31
C ARG A 61 7.28 6.50 -0.41
N VAL A 62 6.46 7.01 -1.32
CA VAL A 62 5.13 6.45 -1.59
C VAL A 62 5.23 4.99 -2.05
N CYS A 63 6.16 4.67 -2.96
CA CYS A 63 6.39 3.28 -3.38
C CYS A 63 6.76 2.37 -2.21
N GLU A 64 7.63 2.83 -1.30
CA GLU A 64 7.97 2.08 -0.09
C GLU A 64 6.77 1.82 0.82
N VAL A 65 5.84 2.78 0.94
CA VAL A 65 4.58 2.56 1.67
C VAL A 65 3.75 1.45 1.01
N PHE A 66 3.60 1.48 -0.31
CA PHE A 66 2.93 0.42 -1.06
C PHE A 66 3.59 -0.95 -0.85
N ARG A 67 4.93 -1.01 -0.95
CA ARG A 67 5.75 -2.21 -0.71
C ARG A 67 5.54 -2.75 0.69
N GLN A 68 5.60 -1.89 1.71
CA GLN A 68 5.42 -2.27 3.10
C GLN A 68 4.07 -2.97 3.33
N TYR A 69 2.97 -2.38 2.84
CA TYR A 69 1.64 -2.97 3.02
C TYR A 69 1.41 -4.19 2.13
N ALA A 70 1.97 -4.24 0.92
CA ALA A 70 1.97 -5.44 0.08
C ALA A 70 2.66 -6.62 0.80
N ARG A 71 3.84 -6.39 1.40
CA ARG A 71 4.55 -7.41 2.19
C ARG A 71 3.76 -7.87 3.41
N LYS A 72 3.05 -6.97 4.10
CA LYS A 72 2.17 -7.32 5.22
C LYS A 72 1.02 -8.22 4.77
N ILE A 73 0.35 -7.87 3.65
CA ILE A 73 -0.71 -8.69 3.05
C ILE A 73 -0.16 -10.06 2.65
N HIS A 74 0.97 -10.11 1.94
CA HIS A 74 1.61 -11.35 1.51
C HIS A 74 1.95 -12.26 2.70
N ARG A 75 2.45 -11.69 3.82
CA ARG A 75 2.72 -12.46 5.05
C ARG A 75 1.47 -13.00 5.73
N LYS A 76 0.33 -12.31 5.62
CA LYS A 76 -0.97 -12.78 6.13
C LYS A 76 -1.60 -13.83 5.23
N ASN A 77 -1.25 -13.86 3.95
CA ASN A 77 -1.85 -14.75 2.97
C ASN A 77 -1.49 -16.21 3.27
N LYS A 78 -2.50 -17.08 3.29
CA LYS A 78 -2.36 -18.50 3.70
C LYS A 78 -2.58 -19.42 2.50
N PRO A 79 -1.82 -20.51 2.35
CA PRO A 79 -2.02 -21.46 1.25
C PRO A 79 -3.43 -22.09 1.18
N SER A 80 -4.17 -22.05 2.29
CA SER A 80 -5.57 -22.50 2.35
C SER A 80 -6.57 -21.53 1.71
N ASP A 81 -6.16 -20.29 1.42
CA ASP A 81 -7.00 -19.31 0.75
C ASP A 81 -7.20 -19.70 -0.72
N PRO A 82 -8.44 -19.80 -1.23
CA PRO A 82 -8.69 -20.18 -2.62
C PRO A 82 -8.07 -19.21 -3.63
N HIS A 83 -7.79 -17.96 -3.23
CA HIS A 83 -7.16 -16.94 -4.07
C HIS A 83 -5.68 -16.72 -3.71
N PHE A 84 -5.05 -17.65 -2.99
CA PHE A 84 -3.67 -17.52 -2.52
C PHE A 84 -2.71 -17.09 -3.64
N LEU A 85 -2.79 -17.73 -4.81
CA LEU A 85 -1.91 -17.44 -5.94
C LEU A 85 -2.16 -16.06 -6.53
N ASP A 86 -3.42 -15.67 -6.71
CA ASP A 86 -3.79 -14.37 -7.29
C ASP A 86 -3.35 -13.21 -6.40
N ILE A 87 -3.50 -13.36 -5.09
CA ILE A 87 -3.05 -12.38 -4.09
C ILE A 87 -1.53 -12.23 -4.16
N ASN A 88 -0.78 -13.33 -4.20
CA ASN A 88 0.69 -13.27 -4.30
C ASN A 88 1.12 -12.61 -5.62
N ILE A 89 0.50 -12.96 -6.73
CA ILE A 89 0.76 -12.32 -8.03
C ILE A 89 0.48 -10.80 -7.96
N ALA A 90 -0.57 -10.38 -7.26
CA ALA A 90 -0.89 -8.96 -7.10
C ALA A 90 0.18 -8.23 -6.25
N CYS A 91 0.62 -8.82 -5.14
CA CYS A 91 1.71 -8.28 -4.32
C CYS A 91 3.03 -8.21 -5.11
N ASP A 92 3.38 -9.27 -5.86
CA ASP A 92 4.59 -9.33 -6.68
C ASP A 92 4.60 -8.29 -7.79
N LYS A 93 3.44 -7.96 -8.36
CA LYS A 93 3.34 -6.87 -9.35
C LYS A 93 3.74 -5.52 -8.76
N ILE A 94 3.45 -5.29 -7.47
CA ILE A 94 3.85 -4.07 -6.76
C ILE A 94 5.38 -4.07 -6.57
N GLU A 95 5.94 -5.14 -6.02
CA GLU A 95 7.39 -5.28 -5.82
C GLU A 95 8.16 -5.09 -7.14
N ARG A 96 7.76 -5.81 -8.19
CA ARG A 96 8.39 -5.71 -9.52
C ARG A 96 8.27 -4.32 -10.12
N PHE A 97 7.16 -3.61 -9.88
CA PHE A 97 7.06 -2.22 -10.33
C PHE A 97 8.12 -1.37 -9.63
N ILE A 98 8.30 -1.55 -8.33
CA ILE A 98 9.22 -0.73 -7.54
C ILE A 98 10.68 -1.08 -7.89
N ASP A 99 11.04 -2.36 -7.94
CA ASP A 99 12.39 -2.83 -8.30
C ASP A 99 12.84 -2.30 -9.67
N ARG A 100 11.91 -2.20 -10.63
CA ARG A 100 12.19 -1.69 -11.98
C ARG A 100 12.44 -0.18 -12.01
N ASN A 101 11.84 0.58 -11.10
CA ASN A 101 11.92 2.05 -11.08
C ASN A 101 12.95 2.57 -10.08
N PHE A 102 13.26 1.78 -9.06
CA PHE A 102 14.22 2.09 -7.99
C PHE A 102 15.05 0.84 -7.76
N SER A 103 16.12 0.69 -8.54
CA SER A 103 17.12 -0.33 -8.26
C SER A 103 17.82 0.02 -6.95
N GLU A 104 17.95 -0.95 -6.03
CA GLU A 104 18.82 -0.78 -4.86
C GLU A 104 20.26 -0.61 -5.38
N GLU A 105 20.80 0.61 -5.31
CA GLU A 105 22.25 0.85 -5.23
C GLU A 105 22.73 0.65 -3.80
#